data_AF-A0A9N9PHC3-F1
#
_entry.id   AF-A0A9N9PHC3-F1
#
_cell.length_a   1.000
_cell.length_b   1.000
_cell.length_c   1.000
_cell.angle_alpha   90.00
_cell.angle_beta   90.00
_cell.angle_gamma   90.00
#
_symmetry.space_group_name_H-M   'P 1'
#
loop_
_entity.id
_entity.type
_entity.pdbx_description
1 polymer ?
#
loop_
_entity_poly.entity_id
_entity_poly.type
_entity_poly.pdbx_seq_one_letter_code
_entity_poly.pdbx_strand_id
1 'polypeptide(L)'
;PNKKSIEVTTAFCRIPGCKVSYAFHRSITNLLDHLQKKHNITKESEYNKYIQQNSSEKKLIQQKLEHILIKPYDLKKQEKIIQKLLKLIVREELSLILIECKWFRKFVNYIDSRFKIPCINNDFELCETLLEIEEFKYEHTAERIAQFLEAAIEKWSIQNKVITMSTDNGSNIKAAFHHYLSHIINIPCVAHTLQLSVKQSIIAAKSLF
;
A
#
# COMPACT_ATOMS: atom_id res chain seq x y z
N PRO A 1 1.29 52.47 -15.48
CA PRO A 1 0.47 51.89 -14.38
C PRO A 1 1.35 51.20 -13.33
N ASN A 2 1.84 52.00 -12.37
CA ASN A 2 2.85 51.61 -11.40
C ASN A 2 2.16 51.08 -10.13
N LYS A 3 2.03 49.75 -9.98
CA LYS A 3 1.57 49.14 -8.72
C LYS A 3 2.75 49.12 -7.74
N LYS A 4 2.91 50.19 -6.96
CA LYS A 4 3.77 50.18 -5.77
C LYS A 4 3.22 49.13 -4.81
N SER A 5 3.93 48.02 -4.64
CA SER A 5 3.76 47.08 -3.55
C SER A 5 4.00 47.83 -2.24
N ILE A 6 2.93 48.09 -1.49
CA ILE A 6 3.02 48.64 -0.14
C ILE A 6 3.57 47.51 0.74
N GLU A 7 4.88 47.51 1.02
CA GLU A 7 5.44 46.69 2.08
C GLU A 7 4.90 47.21 3.42
N VAL A 8 3.85 46.58 3.94
CA VAL A 8 3.34 46.88 5.27
C VAL A 8 4.26 46.18 6.27
N THR A 9 5.31 46.88 6.70
CA THR A 9 6.31 46.40 7.67
C THR A 9 5.81 46.45 9.12
N THR A 10 4.57 46.89 9.34
CA THR A 10 4.03 47.18 10.67
C THR A 10 2.61 46.64 10.81
N ALA A 11 2.38 45.80 11.82
CA ALA A 11 1.09 45.22 12.15
C ALA A 11 0.52 45.85 13.43
N PHE A 12 -0.81 45.86 13.57
CA PHE A 12 -1.53 46.43 14.71
C PHE A 12 -2.28 45.34 15.48
N CYS A 13 -2.23 45.39 16.81
CA CYS A 13 -3.05 44.51 17.63
C CYS A 13 -4.53 44.89 17.56
N ARG A 14 -5.42 43.89 17.46
CA ARG A 14 -6.88 44.07 17.44
C ARG A 14 -7.57 43.59 18.72
N ILE A 15 -6.81 43.21 19.75
CA ILE A 15 -7.40 42.86 21.04
C ILE A 15 -8.01 44.12 21.66
N PRO A 16 -9.29 44.09 22.10
CA PRO A 16 -9.96 45.26 22.66
C PRO A 16 -9.13 45.92 23.78
N GLY A 17 -8.90 47.22 23.66
CA GLY A 17 -8.08 47.99 24.62
C GLY A 17 -6.59 48.06 24.31
N CYS A 18 -6.09 47.35 23.30
CA CYS A 18 -4.68 47.42 22.89
C CYS A 18 -4.50 48.26 21.63
N LYS A 19 -3.63 49.28 21.73
CA LYS A 19 -3.32 50.22 20.64
C LYS A 19 -1.87 50.07 20.12
N VAL A 20 -1.22 48.95 20.43
CA VAL A 20 0.20 48.73 20.12
C VAL A 20 0.35 48.24 18.68
N SER A 21 1.32 48.83 17.97
CA SER A 21 1.82 48.35 16.69
C SER A 21 3.20 47.70 16.86
N TYR A 22 3.52 46.73 16.01
CA TYR A 22 4.79 46.01 16.04
C TYR A 22 5.26 45.72 14.61
N ALA A 23 6.58 45.60 14.43
CA ALA A 23 7.15 45.31 13.12
C ALA A 23 6.83 43.87 12.70
N PHE A 24 6.39 43.67 11.46
CA PHE A 24 6.09 42.37 10.87
C PHE A 24 6.82 42.19 9.54
N HIS A 25 7.92 41.44 9.58
CA HIS A 25 8.71 41.08 8.40
C HIS A 25 8.67 39.57 8.17
N ARG A 26 7.48 39.05 7.82
CA ARG A 26 7.23 37.61 7.52
C ARG A 26 7.68 36.62 8.60
N SER A 27 8.00 37.10 9.79
CA SER A 27 8.35 36.35 10.99
C SER A 27 7.38 36.70 12.10
N ILE A 28 6.95 35.69 12.85
CA ILE A 28 5.96 35.83 13.93
C ILE A 28 6.57 36.14 15.30
N THR A 29 7.90 36.28 15.40
CA THR A 29 8.59 36.51 16.69
C THR A 29 8.09 37.77 17.41
N ASN A 30 7.92 38.88 16.69
CA ASN A 30 7.44 40.13 17.28
C ASN A 30 5.97 40.07 17.69
N LEU A 31 5.16 39.28 16.96
CA LEU A 31 3.78 39.00 17.33
C LEU A 31 3.73 38.19 18.62
N LEU A 32 4.54 37.13 18.73
CA LEU A 32 4.60 36.27 19.91
C LEU A 32 5.08 37.05 21.14
N ASP A 33 6.12 37.87 21.00
CA ASP A 33 6.63 38.72 22.09
C ASP A 33 5.57 39.74 22.55
N HIS A 34 4.84 40.34 21.60
CA HIS A 34 3.75 41.26 21.89
C HIS A 34 2.59 40.56 22.65
N LEU A 35 2.13 39.41 22.18
CA LEU A 35 1.05 38.63 22.80
C LEU A 35 1.44 38.16 24.21
N GLN A 36 2.68 37.74 24.40
CA GLN A 36 3.19 37.34 25.71
C GLN A 36 3.27 38.53 26.67
N LYS A 37 3.86 39.66 26.27
CA LYS A 37 4.14 40.80 27.17
C LYS A 37 2.93 41.70 27.44
N LYS A 38 2.03 41.86 26.46
CA LYS A 38 0.88 42.79 26.58
C LYS A 38 -0.44 42.09 26.88
N HIS A 39 -0.54 40.81 26.53
CA HIS A 39 -1.78 40.06 26.68
C HIS A 39 -1.65 38.83 27.59
N ASN A 40 -0.43 38.52 28.07
CA ASN A 40 -0.13 37.28 28.80
C ASN A 40 -0.63 36.02 28.07
N ILE A 41 -0.74 36.10 26.74
CA ILE A 41 -1.11 34.97 25.89
C ILE A 41 0.19 34.24 25.60
N THR A 42 0.49 33.25 26.44
CA THR A 42 1.59 32.32 26.26
C THR A 42 1.09 31.06 25.56
N LYS A 43 1.99 30.33 24.87
CA LYS A 43 1.68 29.00 24.30
C LYS A 43 1.05 28.04 25.35
N GLU A 44 1.41 28.18 26.62
CA GLU A 44 0.88 27.40 27.73
C GLU A 44 -0.56 27.80 28.11
N SER A 45 -0.93 29.08 28.00
CA SER A 45 -2.27 29.57 28.38
C SER A 45 -3.39 29.06 27.46
N GLU A 46 -3.12 28.91 26.16
CA GLU A 46 -4.06 28.37 25.18
C GLU A 46 -4.11 26.83 25.22
N TYR A 47 -2.97 26.19 25.44
CA TYR A 47 -2.86 24.74 25.61
C TYR A 47 -3.63 24.24 26.85
N ASN A 48 -3.54 24.96 27.97
CA ASN A 48 -4.26 24.58 29.19
C ASN A 48 -5.80 24.74 29.05
N LYS A 49 -6.28 25.73 28.29
CA LYS A 49 -7.71 25.86 27.95
C LYS A 49 -8.19 24.75 27.02
N TYR A 50 -7.34 24.29 26.10
CA TYR A 50 -7.65 23.16 25.20
C TYR A 50 -7.66 21.81 25.94
N ILE A 51 -6.72 21.58 26.87
CA ILE A 51 -6.63 20.35 27.67
C ILE A 51 -7.82 20.20 28.63
N GLN A 52 -8.34 21.29 29.21
CA GLN A 52 -9.55 21.22 30.04
C GLN A 52 -10.80 20.83 29.25
N GLN A 53 -10.83 21.05 27.93
CA GLN A 53 -11.98 20.74 27.08
C GLN A 53 -11.89 19.37 26.37
N ASN A 54 -10.72 18.73 26.33
CA ASN A 54 -10.51 17.48 25.58
C ASN A 54 -9.75 16.42 26.40
N SER A 55 -10.37 15.96 27.50
CA SER A 55 -9.92 14.77 28.24
C SER A 55 -10.22 13.48 27.44
N SER A 56 -9.39 13.21 26.44
CA SER A 56 -9.17 11.87 25.89
C SER A 56 -7.75 11.84 25.34
N GLU A 57 -6.87 11.08 25.98
CA GLU A 57 -5.44 11.00 25.66
C GLU A 57 -5.18 10.71 24.17
N LYS A 58 -4.67 11.68 23.43
CA LYS A 58 -3.85 11.43 22.25
C LYS A 58 -2.40 11.77 22.60
N LYS A 59 -1.61 10.75 22.94
CA LYS A 59 -0.15 10.84 23.01
C LYS A 59 0.38 11.39 21.68
N LEU A 60 0.89 12.62 21.67
CA LEU A 60 1.66 13.12 20.53
C LEU A 60 2.98 12.34 20.48
N ILE A 61 3.12 11.48 19.48
CA ILE A 61 4.38 10.81 19.18
C ILE A 61 5.25 11.82 18.43
N GLN A 62 6.32 12.29 19.07
CA GLN A 62 7.35 13.08 18.42
C GLN A 62 8.04 12.21 17.36
N GLN A 63 7.91 12.56 16.07
CA GLN A 63 8.63 11.88 15.00
C GLN A 63 10.14 12.17 15.15
N LYS A 64 10.95 11.12 15.18
CA LYS A 64 12.41 11.24 15.28
C LYS A 64 12.98 11.96 14.04
N LEU A 65 13.98 12.83 14.23
CA LEU A 65 14.64 13.63 13.18
C LEU A 65 15.15 12.81 11.99
N GLU A 66 15.50 11.55 12.22
CA GLU A 66 15.88 10.57 11.19
C GLU A 66 14.81 10.38 10.10
N HIS A 67 13.51 10.42 10.43
CA HIS A 67 12.42 10.28 9.46
C HIS A 67 12.22 11.52 8.57
N ILE A 68 12.74 12.69 8.97
CA ILE A 68 12.61 13.96 8.21
C ILE A 68 13.69 14.06 7.12
N LEU A 69 14.86 13.45 7.36
CA LEU A 69 16.01 13.53 6.47
C LEU A 69 16.00 12.45 5.37
N ILE A 70 15.34 11.32 5.61
CA ILE A 70 15.25 10.21 4.66
C ILE A 70 14.07 10.46 3.72
N LYS A 71 14.33 11.12 2.58
CA LYS A 71 13.32 11.28 1.54
C LYS A 71 13.07 9.94 0.81
N PRO A 72 11.81 9.52 0.65
CA PRO A 72 11.46 8.39 -0.20
C PRO A 72 11.96 8.61 -1.63
N TYR A 73 12.26 7.52 -2.33
CA TYR A 73 12.53 7.61 -3.76
C TYR A 73 11.29 8.07 -4.53
N ASP A 74 11.55 8.83 -5.60
CA ASP A 74 10.54 9.07 -6.61
C ASP A 74 10.10 7.75 -7.27
N LEU A 75 8.90 7.76 -7.84
CA LEU A 75 8.28 6.57 -8.43
C LEU A 75 9.14 5.96 -9.54
N LYS A 76 9.81 6.78 -10.36
CA LYS A 76 10.65 6.30 -11.48
C LYS A 76 11.87 5.54 -10.98
N LYS A 77 12.51 6.02 -9.91
CA LYS A 77 13.67 5.37 -9.31
C LYS A 77 13.26 4.09 -8.59
N GLN A 78 12.12 4.09 -7.87
CA GLN A 78 11.57 2.87 -7.30
C GLN A 78 11.30 1.81 -8.36
N GLU A 79 10.61 2.17 -9.45
CA GLU A 79 10.30 1.27 -10.54
C GLU A 79 11.56 0.62 -11.14
N LYS A 80 12.62 1.40 -11.36
CA LYS A 80 13.91 0.88 -11.86
C LYS A 80 14.54 -0.15 -10.92
N ILE A 81 14.49 0.08 -9.62
CA ILE A 81 15.05 -0.86 -8.63
C ILE A 81 14.19 -2.13 -8.57
N ILE A 82 12.87 -1.99 -8.61
CA ILE A 82 11.93 -3.12 -8.64
C ILE A 82 12.16 -3.97 -9.90
N GLN A 83 12.32 -3.37 -11.07
CA GLN A 83 12.63 -4.10 -12.31
C GLN A 83 13.93 -4.92 -12.20
N LYS A 84 14.93 -4.44 -11.45
CA LYS A 84 16.16 -5.18 -11.19
C LYS A 84 15.95 -6.33 -10.21
N LEU A 85 15.16 -6.11 -9.16
CA LEU A 85 14.77 -7.17 -8.20
C LEU A 85 13.98 -8.28 -8.90
N LEU A 86 13.01 -7.93 -9.74
CA LEU A 86 12.24 -8.90 -10.54
C LEU A 86 13.15 -9.68 -11.50
N LYS A 87 14.11 -9.01 -12.16
CA LYS A 87 15.10 -9.70 -13.00
C LYS A 87 15.96 -10.67 -12.22
N LEU A 88 16.35 -10.35 -10.98
CA LEU A 88 17.08 -11.26 -10.10
C LEU A 88 16.23 -12.50 -9.79
N ILE A 89 14.98 -12.29 -9.38
CA ILE A 89 14.07 -13.39 -9.03
C ILE A 89 13.85 -14.33 -10.23
N VAL A 90 13.57 -13.76 -11.41
CA VAL A 90 13.30 -14.56 -12.62
C VAL A 90 14.55 -15.26 -13.14
N ARG A 91 15.71 -14.58 -13.17
CA ARG A 91 16.94 -15.15 -13.73
C ARG A 91 17.57 -16.22 -12.85
N GLU A 92 17.49 -16.04 -11.54
CA GLU A 92 18.07 -16.96 -10.56
C GLU A 92 17.03 -17.97 -10.04
N GLU A 93 15.86 -18.06 -10.70
CA GLU A 93 14.76 -18.97 -10.36
C GLU A 93 14.36 -18.93 -8.87
N LEU A 94 14.46 -17.75 -8.27
CA LEU A 94 14.14 -17.57 -6.85
C LEU A 94 12.62 -17.52 -6.67
N SER A 95 12.14 -18.08 -5.56
CA SER A 95 10.73 -17.99 -5.22
C SER A 95 10.34 -16.55 -4.88
N LEU A 96 9.14 -16.13 -5.29
CA LEU A 96 8.55 -14.84 -4.89
C LEU A 96 8.48 -14.69 -3.37
N ILE A 97 8.47 -15.79 -2.60
CA ILE A 97 8.54 -15.77 -1.13
C ILE A 97 9.81 -15.10 -0.59
N LEU A 98 10.86 -14.94 -1.41
CA LEU A 98 12.07 -14.19 -1.05
C LEU A 98 11.73 -12.75 -0.66
N ILE A 99 10.80 -12.12 -1.36
CA ILE A 99 10.38 -10.74 -1.04
C ILE A 99 9.59 -10.70 0.26
N GLU A 100 8.97 -11.80 0.68
CA GLU A 100 8.27 -11.95 1.97
C GLU A 100 9.21 -12.38 3.11
N CYS A 101 10.38 -12.92 2.78
CA CYS A 101 11.37 -13.35 3.75
C CYS A 101 11.80 -12.19 4.66
N LYS A 102 11.49 -12.32 5.95
CA LYS A 102 11.77 -11.33 6.99
C LYS A 102 13.24 -10.90 7.03
N TRP A 103 14.16 -11.84 6.83
CA TRP A 103 15.60 -11.55 6.86
C TRP A 103 16.09 -10.86 5.59
N PHE A 104 15.54 -11.23 4.43
CA PHE A 104 15.81 -10.51 3.18
C PHE A 104 15.34 -9.06 3.26
N ARG A 105 14.13 -8.83 3.81
CA ARG A 105 13.62 -7.47 4.03
C ARG A 105 14.49 -6.65 4.96
N LYS A 106 14.94 -7.25 6.07
CA LYS A 106 15.87 -6.60 7.00
C LYS A 106 17.21 -6.27 6.33
N PHE A 107 17.75 -7.19 5.54
CA PHE A 107 18.98 -7.00 4.79
C PHE A 107 18.87 -5.86 3.78
N VAL A 108 17.81 -5.84 2.97
CA VAL A 108 17.59 -4.79 1.96
C VAL A 108 17.31 -3.43 2.63
N ASN A 109 16.54 -3.40 3.72
CA ASN A 109 16.31 -2.17 4.49
C ASN A 109 17.58 -1.66 5.20
N TYR A 110 18.50 -2.56 5.57
CA TYR A 110 19.82 -2.19 6.08
C TYR A 110 20.71 -1.60 4.98
N ILE A 111 20.65 -2.15 3.77
CA ILE A 111 21.39 -1.63 2.61
C ILE A 111 20.87 -0.25 2.19
N ASP A 112 19.55 -0.11 2.02
CA ASP A 112 18.94 1.14 1.63
C ASP A 112 17.52 1.24 2.18
N SER A 113 17.37 1.92 3.31
CA SER A 113 16.09 2.14 3.98
C SER A 113 15.11 3.01 3.19
N ARG A 114 15.56 3.67 2.11
CA ARG A 114 14.68 4.45 1.20
C ARG A 114 13.98 3.57 0.17
N PHE A 115 14.54 2.40 -0.11
CA PHE A 115 13.94 1.47 -1.05
C PHE A 115 12.80 0.72 -0.36
N LYS A 116 11.59 0.87 -0.91
CA LYS A 116 10.45 0.06 -0.47
C LYS A 116 10.45 -1.22 -1.30
N ILE A 117 10.64 -2.35 -0.61
CA ILE A 117 10.52 -3.66 -1.22
C ILE A 117 9.04 -3.90 -1.53
N PRO A 118 8.69 -4.25 -2.77
CA PRO A 118 7.29 -4.45 -3.14
C PRO A 118 6.71 -5.74 -2.54
N CYS A 119 5.48 -5.63 -2.08
CA CYS A 119 4.51 -6.68 -1.73
C CYS A 119 3.11 -6.09 -2.11
N ILE A 120 1.97 -6.79 -2.08
CA ILE A 120 0.83 -6.51 -3.00
C ILE A 120 -0.38 -5.70 -2.42
N ASN A 121 -0.26 -4.37 -2.25
CA ASN A 121 -1.38 -3.38 -2.22
C ASN A 121 -0.80 -1.93 -2.41
N ASN A 122 -1.60 -0.86 -2.30
CA ASN A 122 -1.12 0.54 -2.44
C ASN A 122 -0.04 0.95 -1.40
N ASP A 123 0.05 0.19 -0.31
CA ASP A 123 1.07 0.27 0.74
C ASP A 123 2.15 -0.81 0.60
N PHE A 124 2.12 -1.54 -0.51
CA PHE A 124 2.94 -2.68 -0.85
C PHE A 124 2.83 -3.88 0.10
N GLU A 125 1.63 -4.41 0.41
CA GLU A 125 1.44 -5.59 1.28
C GLU A 125 0.57 -6.66 0.62
N LEU A 126 1.02 -7.94 0.52
CA LEU A 126 0.20 -8.97 -0.13
C LEU A 126 -1.12 -9.17 0.61
N CYS A 127 -2.21 -8.76 -0.05
CA CYS A 127 -3.56 -8.93 0.46
C CYS A 127 -4.16 -10.19 -0.16
N GLU A 128 -4.37 -11.20 0.67
CA GLU A 128 -5.21 -12.34 0.36
C GLU A 128 -6.56 -12.13 1.04
N THR A 129 -7.62 -12.17 0.25
CA THR A 129 -9.00 -12.15 0.77
C THR A 129 -9.73 -13.32 0.17
N LEU A 130 -10.34 -14.13 1.04
CA LEU A 130 -11.30 -15.13 0.63
C LEU A 130 -12.59 -14.42 0.19
N LEU A 131 -12.88 -14.46 -1.11
CA LEU A 131 -14.13 -13.92 -1.65
C LEU A 131 -15.28 -14.87 -1.37
N GLU A 132 -15.14 -16.14 -1.77
CA GLU A 132 -16.27 -17.05 -1.77
C GLU A 132 -15.83 -18.49 -1.51
N ILE A 133 -16.61 -19.19 -0.67
CA ILE A 133 -16.59 -20.65 -0.54
C ILE A 133 -18.02 -21.10 -0.69
N GLU A 134 -18.28 -21.89 -1.72
CA GLU A 134 -19.58 -22.50 -1.94
C GLU A 134 -19.42 -23.98 -2.28
N GLU A 135 -20.37 -24.78 -1.82
CA GLU A 135 -20.47 -26.17 -2.24
C GLU A 135 -20.90 -26.23 -3.71
N PHE A 136 -19.98 -26.56 -4.59
CA PHE A 136 -20.29 -26.76 -6.00
C PHE A 136 -20.88 -28.18 -6.19
N LYS A 137 -22.17 -28.28 -6.50
CA LYS A 137 -22.86 -29.58 -6.67
C LYS A 137 -22.67 -30.14 -8.08
N TYR A 138 -22.55 -31.47 -8.19
CA TYR A 138 -22.51 -32.18 -9.47
C TYR A 138 -23.70 -31.81 -10.38
N GLU A 139 -23.56 -31.84 -11.70
CA GLU A 139 -22.35 -32.16 -12.48
C GLU A 139 -21.42 -30.96 -12.71
N HIS A 140 -20.11 -31.19 -12.62
CA HIS A 140 -19.06 -30.18 -12.78
C HIS A 140 -18.68 -29.94 -14.25
N THR A 141 -19.65 -29.60 -15.10
CA THR A 141 -19.40 -29.34 -16.52
C THR A 141 -18.66 -28.02 -16.74
N ALA A 142 -18.00 -27.89 -17.90
CA ALA A 142 -17.27 -26.67 -18.27
C ALA A 142 -18.15 -25.41 -18.23
N GLU A 143 -19.38 -25.52 -18.73
CA GLU A 143 -20.36 -24.43 -18.74
C GLU A 143 -20.75 -24.00 -17.31
N ARG A 144 -21.06 -24.96 -16.42
CA ARG A 144 -21.45 -24.64 -15.05
C ARG A 144 -20.31 -24.02 -14.25
N ILE A 145 -19.08 -24.46 -14.50
CA ILE A 145 -17.88 -23.85 -13.91
C ILE A 145 -17.77 -22.40 -14.36
N ALA A 146 -17.92 -22.12 -15.66
CA ALA A 146 -17.83 -20.76 -16.18
C ALA A 146 -18.92 -19.86 -15.59
N GLN A 147 -20.17 -20.33 -15.57
CA GLN A 147 -21.30 -19.61 -14.96
C GLN A 147 -21.04 -19.28 -13.49
N PHE A 148 -20.48 -20.23 -12.73
CA PHE A 148 -20.16 -20.03 -11.32
C PHE A 148 -19.09 -18.95 -11.13
N LEU A 149 -18.03 -19.00 -11.93
CA LEU A 149 -16.95 -18.01 -11.86
C LEU A 149 -17.42 -16.62 -12.30
N GLU A 150 -18.23 -16.51 -13.36
CA GLU A 150 -18.81 -15.23 -13.79
C GLU A 150 -19.76 -14.66 -12.74
N ALA A 151 -20.63 -15.50 -12.16
CA ALA A 151 -21.53 -15.08 -11.09
C ALA A 151 -20.75 -14.56 -9.87
N ALA A 152 -19.64 -15.22 -9.49
CA ALA A 152 -18.77 -14.72 -8.43
C ALA A 152 -18.12 -13.37 -8.82
N ILE A 153 -17.56 -13.25 -10.02
CA ILE A 153 -16.96 -12.00 -10.51
C ILE A 153 -17.98 -10.84 -10.49
N GLU A 154 -19.22 -11.13 -10.88
CA GLU A 154 -20.31 -10.15 -10.89
C GLU A 154 -20.76 -9.78 -9.47
N LYS A 155 -20.99 -10.78 -8.62
CA LYS A 155 -21.38 -10.62 -7.21
C LYS A 155 -20.41 -9.72 -6.45
N TRP A 156 -19.11 -9.86 -6.71
CA TRP A 156 -18.06 -9.06 -6.08
C TRP A 156 -17.75 -7.76 -6.83
N SER A 157 -18.39 -7.51 -7.98
CA SER A 157 -18.17 -6.32 -8.82
C SER A 157 -16.69 -6.11 -9.17
N ILE A 158 -16.02 -7.21 -9.59
CA ILE A 158 -14.59 -7.24 -9.92
C ILE A 158 -14.29 -7.52 -11.40
N GLN A 159 -15.27 -7.42 -12.30
CA GLN A 159 -15.15 -7.70 -13.73
C GLN A 159 -13.91 -7.05 -14.37
N ASN A 160 -13.66 -5.77 -14.07
CA ASN A 160 -12.55 -4.99 -14.63
C ASN A 160 -11.27 -5.04 -13.78
N LYS A 161 -11.23 -5.89 -12.75
CA LYS A 161 -10.13 -6.02 -11.79
C LYS A 161 -9.46 -7.41 -11.87
N VAL A 162 -10.09 -8.38 -12.52
CA VAL A 162 -9.50 -9.71 -12.75
C VAL A 162 -8.49 -9.62 -13.88
N ILE A 163 -7.21 -9.81 -13.55
CA ILE A 163 -6.11 -9.85 -14.53
C ILE A 163 -5.86 -11.30 -14.98
N THR A 164 -5.88 -12.24 -14.04
CA THR A 164 -5.63 -13.65 -14.28
C THR A 164 -6.29 -14.50 -13.20
N MET A 165 -6.55 -15.76 -13.51
CA MET A 165 -7.05 -16.77 -12.58
C MET A 165 -6.10 -17.95 -12.56
N SER A 166 -5.80 -18.48 -11.36
CA SER A 166 -5.03 -19.71 -11.22
C SER A 166 -5.95 -20.86 -10.85
N THR A 167 -6.05 -21.88 -11.70
CA THR A 167 -6.98 -23.01 -11.52
C THR A 167 -6.29 -24.36 -11.69
N ASP A 168 -6.93 -25.45 -11.25
CA ASP A 168 -6.40 -26.79 -11.50
C ASP A 168 -6.41 -27.16 -12.99
N ASN A 169 -5.75 -28.26 -13.33
CA ASN A 169 -5.55 -28.70 -14.72
C ASN A 169 -6.61 -29.69 -15.22
N GLY A 170 -7.75 -29.79 -14.53
CA GLY A 170 -8.87 -30.65 -14.87
C GLY A 170 -9.42 -30.36 -16.27
N SER A 171 -9.93 -31.41 -16.94
CA SER A 171 -10.45 -31.33 -18.30
C SER A 171 -11.57 -30.30 -18.43
N ASN A 172 -12.49 -30.26 -17.46
CA ASN A 172 -13.65 -29.36 -17.49
C ASN A 172 -13.24 -27.92 -17.19
N ILE A 173 -12.24 -27.69 -16.34
CA ILE A 173 -11.65 -26.36 -16.12
C ILE A 173 -10.99 -25.85 -17.40
N LYS A 174 -10.17 -26.67 -18.06
CA LYS A 174 -9.54 -26.31 -19.34
C LYS A 174 -10.58 -25.95 -20.40
N ALA A 175 -11.63 -26.78 -20.51
CA ALA A 175 -12.74 -26.51 -21.42
C ALA A 175 -13.51 -25.23 -21.05
N ALA A 176 -13.71 -24.95 -19.76
CA ALA A 176 -14.39 -23.72 -19.30
C ALA A 176 -13.65 -22.46 -19.77
N PHE A 177 -12.33 -22.41 -19.56
CA PHE A 177 -11.52 -21.27 -19.99
C PHE A 177 -11.33 -21.18 -21.50
N HIS A 178 -11.25 -22.31 -22.19
CA HIS A 178 -11.11 -22.31 -23.64
C HIS A 178 -12.39 -21.85 -24.35
N HIS A 179 -13.56 -22.29 -23.88
CA HIS A 179 -14.83 -22.07 -24.59
C HIS A 179 -15.67 -20.90 -24.05
N TYR A 180 -15.63 -20.62 -22.75
CA TYR A 180 -16.54 -19.65 -22.12
C TYR A 180 -15.78 -18.45 -21.52
N LEU A 181 -14.62 -18.67 -20.89
CA LEU A 181 -13.84 -17.60 -20.24
C LEU A 181 -12.58 -17.20 -21.03
N SER A 182 -12.64 -17.22 -22.36
CA SER A 182 -11.49 -16.94 -23.23
C SER A 182 -10.92 -15.53 -23.08
N HIS A 183 -11.68 -14.62 -22.47
CA HIS A 183 -11.29 -13.26 -22.14
C HIS A 183 -10.41 -13.16 -20.88
N ILE A 184 -10.32 -14.22 -20.06
CA ILE A 184 -9.51 -14.27 -18.84
C ILE A 184 -8.30 -15.18 -19.07
N ILE A 185 -7.11 -14.70 -18.72
CA ILE A 185 -5.89 -15.50 -18.78
C ILE A 185 -5.90 -16.50 -17.62
N ASN A 186 -5.99 -17.80 -17.95
CA ASN A 186 -5.84 -18.88 -16.98
C ASN A 186 -4.37 -19.29 -16.80
N ILE A 187 -3.91 -19.32 -15.56
CA ILE A 187 -2.61 -19.86 -15.17
C ILE A 187 -2.85 -21.25 -14.54
N PRO A 188 -2.39 -22.33 -15.17
CA PRO A 188 -2.58 -23.66 -14.61
C PRO A 188 -1.77 -23.83 -13.32
N CYS A 189 -2.37 -24.47 -12.32
CA CYS A 189 -1.78 -24.67 -11.02
C CYS A 189 -0.53 -25.56 -11.08
N VAL A 190 0.60 -25.00 -10.67
CA VAL A 190 1.90 -25.70 -10.60
C VAL A 190 1.84 -26.88 -9.62
N ALA A 191 1.19 -26.70 -8.47
CA ALA A 191 1.08 -27.75 -7.46
C ALA A 191 0.36 -29.00 -8.01
N HIS A 192 -0.73 -28.81 -8.76
CA HIS A 192 -1.44 -29.91 -9.39
C HIS A 192 -0.57 -30.62 -10.44
N THR A 193 0.13 -29.84 -11.27
CA THR A 193 1.04 -30.38 -12.30
C THR A 193 2.17 -31.20 -11.70
N LEU A 194 2.76 -30.71 -10.60
CA LEU A 194 3.77 -31.44 -9.84
C LEU A 194 3.18 -32.73 -9.26
N GLN A 195 1.99 -32.67 -8.66
CA GLN A 195 1.34 -33.85 -8.09
C GLN A 195 1.06 -34.93 -9.14
N LEU A 196 0.63 -34.56 -10.35
CA LEU A 196 0.44 -35.49 -11.46
C LEU A 196 1.77 -36.15 -11.87
N SER A 197 2.83 -35.35 -11.99
CA SER A 197 4.17 -35.83 -12.37
C SER A 197 4.71 -36.84 -11.35
N VAL A 198 4.58 -36.52 -10.06
CA VAL A 198 4.98 -37.42 -8.96
C VAL A 198 4.16 -38.71 -8.98
N LYS A 199 2.83 -38.63 -9.10
CA LYS A 199 1.97 -39.82 -9.17
C LYS A 199 2.36 -40.74 -10.32
N GLN A 200 2.57 -40.19 -11.51
CA GLN A 200 2.96 -40.97 -12.68
C GLN A 200 4.32 -41.64 -12.49
N SER A 201 5.29 -40.93 -11.90
CA SER A 201 6.62 -41.46 -11.62
C SER A 201 6.58 -42.64 -10.62
N ILE A 202 5.75 -42.55 -9.58
CA ILE A 202 5.59 -43.61 -8.58
C ILE A 202 4.94 -44.85 -9.20
N ILE A 203 3.93 -44.68 -10.07
CA ILE A 203 3.28 -45.79 -10.77
C ILE A 203 4.29 -46.52 -11.67
N ALA A 204 5.06 -45.75 -12.45
CA ALA A 204 6.11 -46.31 -13.30
C ALA A 204 7.20 -47.04 -12.48
N ALA A 205 7.61 -46.48 -11.34
CA ALA A 205 8.57 -47.12 -10.45
C ALA A 205 8.02 -48.43 -9.84
N LYS A 206 6.74 -48.47 -9.48
CA LYS A 206 6.09 -49.70 -8.99
C LYS A 206 6.00 -50.79 -10.04
N SER A 207 5.89 -50.45 -11.32
CA SER A 207 5.89 -51.44 -12.41
C SER A 207 7.27 -52.03 -12.73
N LEU A 208 8.34 -51.55 -12.06
CA LEU A 208 9.71 -52.03 -12.22
C LEU A 208 10.15 -53.04 -11.15
N PHE A 209 9.28 -53.32 -10.16
CA PHE A 209 9.48 -54.30 -9.08
C PHE A 209 8.30 -55.28 -9.05
#